data_AF-A0A392VZF6-F1
#
_entry.id   AF-A0A392VZF6-F1
#
_cell.length_a   1.000
_cell.length_b   1.000
_cell.length_c   1.000
_cell.angle_alpha   90.00
_cell.angle_beta   90.00
_cell.angle_gamma   90.00
#
_symmetry.space_group_name_H-M   'P 1'
#
loop_
_entity.id
_entity.type
_entity.pdbx_description
1 polymer ?
#
loop_
_entity_poly.entity_id
_entity_poly.type
_entity_poly.pdbx_seq_one_letter_code
_entity_poly.pdbx_strand_id
1 'polypeptide(L)' 'MEELPVVCEFPDVFPGDVSDVPPEREVEFSIDLIPGTSPISMAPYRMSASELK' A
#
# COMPACT_ATOMS: atom_id res chain seq x y z
N MET A 1 -19.88 -13.82 -0.29
CA MET A 1 -18.58 -13.65 -0.98
C MET A 1 -17.79 -14.89 -0.65
N GLU A 2 -17.51 -15.73 -1.64
CA GLU A 2 -16.61 -16.87 -1.43
C GLU A 2 -15.21 -16.30 -1.32
N GLU A 3 -14.57 -16.46 -0.15
CA GLU A 3 -13.15 -16.17 -0.02
C GLU A 3 -12.38 -17.05 -1.02
N LEU A 4 -11.43 -16.43 -1.71
CA LEU A 4 -10.57 -17.17 -2.62
C LEU A 4 -9.81 -18.21 -1.78
N PRO A 5 -9.81 -19.50 -2.16
CA PRO A 5 -9.18 -20.56 -1.36
C PRO A 5 -7.74 -20.25 -0.97
N VAL A 6 -7.01 -19.59 -1.86
CA VAL A 6 -5.63 -19.15 -1.64
C VAL A 6 -5.49 -18.16 -0.48
N VAL A 7 -6.47 -17.30 -0.22
CA VAL A 7 -6.40 -16.32 0.88
C VAL A 7 -6.56 -17.04 2.23
N CYS A 8 -7.47 -18.02 2.28
CA CYS A 8 -7.70 -18.83 3.48
C CYS A 8 -6.49 -19.71 3.85
N GLU A 9 -5.61 -20.01 2.88
CA GLU A 9 -4.35 -20.75 3.12
C GLU A 9 -3.28 -19.90 3.82
N PHE A 10 -3.40 -18.56 3.82
CA PHE A 10 -2.42 -17.64 4.42
C PHE A 10 -3.07 -16.61 5.36
N PRO A 11 -3.71 -17.05 6.47
CA PRO A 11 -4.41 -16.16 7.39
C PRO A 11 -3.49 -15.14 8.07
N ASP A 12 -2.21 -15.46 8.22
CA ASP A 12 -1.20 -14.57 8.81
C ASP A 12 -0.70 -13.48 7.84
N VAL A 13 -0.84 -13.70 6.52
CA VAL A 13 -0.40 -12.76 5.47
C VAL A 13 -1.52 -11.81 5.08
N PHE A 14 -2.76 -12.30 5.10
CA PHE A 14 -3.96 -11.54 4.78
C PHE A 14 -4.92 -11.53 5.98
N PRO A 15 -4.54 -10.90 7.10
CA PRO A 15 -5.44 -10.75 8.22
C PRO A 15 -6.69 -9.97 7.78
N GLY A 16 -7.86 -10.35 8.32
CA GLY A 16 -9.13 -9.68 8.00
C GLY A 16 -9.17 -8.19 8.38
N ASP A 17 -8.25 -7.78 9.26
CA ASP A 17 -8.00 -6.40 9.64
C ASP A 17 -6.70 -5.91 8.96
N VAL A 18 -6.82 -4.90 8.10
CA VAL A 18 -5.67 -4.24 7.47
C VAL A 18 -5.09 -3.22 8.43
N SER A 19 -3.82 -3.35 8.81
CA SER A 19 -3.11 -2.29 9.56
C SER A 19 -2.74 -1.15 8.61
N ASP A 20 -3.18 0.07 8.91
CA ASP A 20 -2.75 1.29 8.20
C ASP A 20 -1.25 1.59 8.38
N VAL A 21 -0.64 0.95 9.38
CA VAL A 21 0.79 1.07 9.66
C VAL A 21 1.51 -0.02 8.85
N PRO A 22 2.58 0.33 8.11
CA PRO A 22 3.40 -0.67 7.44
C PRO A 22 3.93 -1.67 8.47
N PRO A 23 4.10 -2.94 8.09
CA PRO A 23 4.65 -3.95 8.99
C PRO A 23 6.03 -3.51 9.48
N GLU A 24 6.36 -3.88 10.71
CA GLU A 24 7.69 -3.65 11.26
C GLU A 24 8.74 -4.26 10.31
N ARG A 25 9.64 -3.41 9.82
CA ARG A 25 10.77 -3.85 9.00
C ARG A 25 11.97 -3.98 9.92
N GLU A 26 12.71 -5.08 9.78
CA GLU A 26 13.95 -5.30 10.54
C GLU A 26 15.04 -4.26 10.24
N VAL A 27 14.91 -3.51 9.13
CA VAL A 27 15.90 -2.55 8.65
C VAL A 27 15.21 -1.25 8.20
N GLU A 28 15.88 -0.12 8.44
CA GLU A 28 15.46 1.19 7.95
C GLU A 28 15.53 1.22 6.41
N PHE A 29 14.40 1.54 5.77
CA PHE A 29 14.32 1.58 4.31
C PHE A 29 14.64 2.99 3.79
N SER A 30 15.60 3.08 2.88
CA SER A 30 15.99 4.32 2.19
C SER A 30 15.65 4.22 0.69
N ILE A 31 15.25 5.33 0.07
CA ILE A 31 15.05 5.43 -1.37
C ILE A 31 16.22 6.21 -1.97
N ASP A 32 17.12 5.51 -2.66
CA ASP A 32 18.22 6.14 -3.36
C ASP A 32 17.76 6.75 -4.69
N LEU A 33 18.12 8.00 -4.92
CA LEU A 33 17.81 8.71 -6.16
C LEU A 33 19.03 8.76 -7.07
N ILE A 34 18.80 8.72 -8.38
CA ILE A 34 19.84 8.96 -9.37
C ILE A 34 20.29 10.44 -9.23
N PRO A 35 21.61 10.74 -9.24
CA PRO A 35 22.09 12.11 -9.19
C PRO A 35 21.42 12.99 -10.24
N GLY A 36 20.90 14.15 -9.83
CA GLY A 36 20.16 15.07 -10.69
C GLY A 36 18.63 14.92 -10.67
N THR A 37 18.09 13.96 -9.91
CA THR A 37 16.64 13.86 -9.66
C THR A 37 16.14 15.07 -8.88
N SER A 38 15.11 15.76 -9.40
CA SER A 38 14.43 16.86 -8.71
C SER A 38 13.06 16.41 -8.18
N PRO A 39 12.56 16.99 -7.07
CA PRO A 39 11.19 16.76 -6.63
C PRO A 39 10.18 17.14 -7.71
N ILE A 40 9.10 16.37 -7.80
CA ILE A 40 7.96 16.66 -8.68
C ILE A 40 6.71 16.81 -7.83
N SER A 41 5.83 17.73 -8.22
CA SER A 41 4.52 17.92 -7.61
C SER A 41 3.48 17.98 -8.71
N MET A 42 2.41 17.19 -8.55
CA MET A 42 1.31 17.11 -9.51
C MET A 42 0.00 17.17 -8.74
N ALA A 43 -1.00 17.85 -9.29
CA ALA A 43 -2.32 17.89 -8.69
C ALA A 43 -2.94 16.47 -8.65
N PRO A 44 -3.64 16.09 -7.56
CA PRO A 44 -4.37 14.84 -7.51
C PRO A 44 -5.39 14.73 -8.63
N TYR A 45 -5.66 13.52 -9.10
CA TYR A 45 -6.75 13.29 -10.05
C TYR A 45 -8.12 13.58 -9.42
N ARG A 46 -9.09 13.99 -10.24
CA ARG A 46 -10.47 14.22 -9.77
C ARG A 46 -11.18 12.87 -9.57
N MET A 47 -11.27 12.43 -8.32
CA MET A 47 -12.06 11.26 -7.95
C MET A 47 -13.56 11.56 -7.98
N SER A 48 -14.35 10.59 -8.42
CA SER A 48 -15.81 10.61 -8.33
C SER A 48 -16.28 10.40 -6.89
N ALA A 49 -17.52 10.80 -6.58
CA ALA A 49 -18.10 10.60 -5.24
C ALA A 49 -18.20 9.13 -4.83
N SER A 50 -18.24 8.20 -5.80
CA SER A 50 -18.26 6.76 -5.56
C SER A 50 -16.91 6.19 -5.16
N GLU A 51 -15.79 6.83 -5.53
CA GLU A 51 -14.42 6.41 -5.18
C GLU A 51 -13.96 6.96 -3.83
N LEU A 52 -14.64 8.00 -3.31
CA LEU A 52 -14.39 8.60 -2.00
C LEU A 52 -15.14 7.91 -0.86
N LYS A 53 -15.73 6.73 -1.13
CA LYS A 53 -16.53 5.97 -0.16
C LYS A 53 -15.69 5.19 0.82
#